data_AF-A0AAD9LFZ1-F1
#
_entry.id   AF-A0AAD9LFZ1-F1
#
_cell.length_a   1.000
_cell.length_b   1.000
_cell.length_c   1.000
_cell.angle_alpha   90.00
_cell.angle_beta   90.00
_cell.angle_gamma   90.00
#
_symmetry.space_group_name_H-M   'P 1'
#
loop_
_entity.id
_entity.type
_entity.pdbx_description
1 polymer ?
#
loop_
_entity_poly.entity_id
_entity_poly.type
_entity_poly.pdbx_seq_one_letter_code
_entity_poly.pdbx_strand_id
1 'polypeptide(L)'
;MKLAAILSAALLVAGVAADSKSTTFPGRCVTSEDCSTYGANYACVSVDTSVSGLEHLSMCIPGGEVCSGQIAGLCPTFTSWPSSYRVIQPICAFVEVKNCDEQYNVTVRSTAGSEVDDPEDITISSAINGTGTVQCFQRNFTVEDESVVVSGIYQCIDKSKYVASNGGYIQNITDTVVEQCGWNATSHTLCSGQGTCSPLVAFAQDYECKCNAGYNSSDYCNAVTSNDCSSVSQCGTKGTCNFVNGTSIGECTCADGAQGDQCMLCDATAGSDVVCNGHGTCSENGVCTCSSGYNGTFCGDSTGSKASSKSAATSVKMTMSTIAVALLMAVFA
;
A
#
# COMPACT_ATOMS: atom_id res chain seq x y z
N MET A 1 -33.43 -8.19 41.50
CA MET A 1 -32.63 -7.13 40.86
C MET A 1 -31.16 -7.44 41.10
N LYS A 2 -30.47 -8.06 40.14
CA LYS A 2 -29.02 -8.26 40.17
C LYS A 2 -28.50 -7.85 38.79
N LEU A 3 -27.85 -6.69 38.74
CA LEU A 3 -27.17 -6.14 37.57
C LEU A 3 -25.90 -6.96 37.33
N ALA A 4 -25.83 -7.64 36.18
CA ALA A 4 -24.60 -8.22 35.66
C ALA A 4 -23.88 -7.12 34.86
N ALA A 5 -22.72 -6.69 35.35
CA ALA A 5 -21.84 -5.81 34.60
C ALA A 5 -21.10 -6.64 33.55
N ILE A 6 -21.39 -6.38 32.27
CA ILE A 6 -20.63 -6.91 31.13
C ILE A 6 -19.34 -6.11 31.06
N LEU A 7 -18.23 -6.73 31.46
CA LEU A 7 -16.89 -6.17 31.30
C LEU A 7 -16.48 -6.41 29.83
N SER A 8 -16.65 -5.40 28.98
CA SER A 8 -16.10 -5.41 27.62
C SER A 8 -14.57 -5.36 27.69
N ALA A 9 -13.92 -6.47 27.36
CA ALA A 9 -12.48 -6.50 27.14
C ALA A 9 -12.18 -5.84 25.80
N ALA A 10 -11.77 -4.57 25.83
CA ALA A 10 -11.18 -3.91 24.67
C ALA A 10 -9.82 -4.54 24.39
N LEU A 11 -9.72 -5.34 23.33
CA LEU A 11 -8.44 -5.75 22.76
C LEU A 11 -7.76 -4.51 22.18
N LEU A 12 -6.75 -4.00 22.88
CA LEU A 12 -5.78 -3.05 22.33
C LEU A 12 -4.85 -3.82 21.39
N VAL A 13 -5.14 -3.78 20.10
CA VAL A 13 -4.14 -4.14 19.08
C VAL A 13 -3.05 -3.08 19.17
N ALA A 14 -1.87 -3.46 19.66
CA ALA A 14 -0.71 -2.61 19.62
C ALA A 14 -0.30 -2.45 18.14
N GLY A 15 -0.74 -1.34 17.53
CA GLY A 15 -0.24 -0.94 16.22
C GLY A 15 1.25 -0.70 16.32
N VAL A 16 2.04 -1.47 15.58
CA VAL A 16 3.41 -1.07 15.22
C VAL A 16 3.23 0.22 14.41
N ALA A 17 3.57 1.36 15.02
CA ALA A 17 3.55 2.63 14.33
C ALA A 17 4.69 2.61 13.30
N ALA A 18 4.33 2.62 12.02
CA ALA A 18 5.29 2.84 10.95
C ALA A 18 5.96 4.21 11.17
N ASP A 19 7.29 4.25 11.10
CA ASP A 19 8.04 5.50 11.25
C ASP A 19 7.95 6.30 9.95
N SER A 20 7.10 7.32 9.95
CA SER A 20 6.94 8.28 8.85
C SER A 20 8.13 9.25 8.70
N LYS A 21 9.24 9.04 9.42
CA LYS A 21 10.50 9.81 9.28
C LYS A 21 11.69 8.96 8.83
N SER A 22 11.57 7.63 8.73
CA SER A 22 12.65 6.78 8.23
C SER A 22 12.92 7.06 6.74
N THR A 23 14.12 7.57 6.41
CA THR A 23 14.59 7.77 5.02
C THR A 23 15.23 6.50 4.44
N THR A 24 15.03 5.34 5.09
CA THR A 24 15.86 4.16 4.88
C THR A 24 15.28 3.19 3.84
N PHE A 25 14.12 3.49 3.27
CA PHE A 25 13.45 2.61 2.31
C PHE A 25 13.63 3.11 0.86
N PRO A 26 13.90 2.20 -0.10
CA PRO A 26 14.12 2.58 -1.50
C PRO A 26 12.96 3.39 -2.06
N GLY A 27 13.28 4.51 -2.72
CA GLY A 27 12.32 5.33 -3.43
C GLY A 27 11.48 6.26 -2.57
N ARG A 28 11.62 6.25 -1.24
CA ARG A 28 10.83 7.14 -0.39
C ARG A 28 11.09 8.60 -0.75
N CYS A 29 10.03 9.39 -0.88
CA CYS A 29 10.10 10.79 -1.24
C CYS A 29 9.06 11.62 -0.49
N VAL A 30 9.30 12.91 -0.36
CA VAL A 30 8.32 13.92 0.08
C VAL A 30 7.92 14.80 -1.11
N THR A 31 8.88 15.08 -1.99
CA THR A 31 8.69 15.86 -3.21
C THR A 31 9.33 15.15 -4.39
N SER A 32 8.94 15.52 -5.62
CA SER A 32 9.57 14.96 -6.83
C SER A 32 11.07 15.32 -6.95
N GLU A 33 11.56 16.34 -6.23
CA GLU A 33 12.99 16.67 -6.20
C GLU A 33 13.82 15.57 -5.52
N ASP A 34 13.25 14.89 -4.52
CA ASP A 34 13.89 13.74 -3.85
C ASP A 34 14.15 12.58 -4.82
N CYS A 35 13.36 12.50 -5.90
CA CYS A 35 13.44 11.46 -6.91
C CYS A 35 14.50 11.71 -7.98
N SER A 36 15.16 12.87 -7.97
CA SER A 36 16.22 13.22 -8.93
C SER A 36 17.38 12.22 -8.94
N THR A 37 17.58 11.48 -7.84
CA THR A 37 18.59 10.42 -7.70
C THR A 37 18.34 9.22 -8.63
N TYR A 38 17.10 8.99 -9.04
CA TYR A 38 16.70 7.91 -9.97
C TYR A 38 16.66 8.37 -11.43
N GLY A 39 16.69 9.68 -11.66
CA GLY A 39 16.68 10.31 -12.98
C GLY A 39 15.78 11.54 -13.04
N ALA A 40 15.87 12.29 -14.15
CA ALA A 40 15.08 13.51 -14.34
C ALA A 40 13.57 13.26 -14.53
N ASN A 41 13.18 12.03 -14.83
CA ASN A 41 11.81 11.67 -15.21
C ASN A 41 11.10 10.86 -14.11
N TYR A 42 11.35 11.16 -12.84
CA TYR A 42 10.62 10.54 -11.73
C TYR A 42 9.75 11.56 -11.01
N ALA A 43 8.58 11.11 -10.57
CA ALA A 43 7.67 11.89 -9.75
C ALA A 43 7.47 11.21 -8.40
N CYS A 44 7.30 12.01 -7.36
CA CYS A 44 6.91 11.52 -6.05
C CYS A 44 5.40 11.31 -6.02
N VAL A 45 4.97 10.05 -5.92
CA VAL A 45 3.55 9.67 -5.94
C VAL A 45 3.15 9.20 -4.55
N SER A 46 2.11 9.81 -3.99
CA SER A 46 1.53 9.42 -2.70
C SER A 46 0.35 8.47 -2.87
N VAL A 47 0.19 7.54 -1.94
CA VAL A 47 -1.02 6.72 -1.82
C VAL A 47 -1.91 7.31 -0.72
N ASP A 48 -3.13 7.68 -1.08
CA ASP A 48 -4.14 8.11 -0.12
C ASP A 48 -4.67 6.90 0.67
N THR A 49 -4.34 6.85 1.96
CA THR A 49 -4.72 5.74 2.86
C THR A 49 -5.26 6.25 4.19
N SER A 50 -6.11 5.44 4.82
CA SER A 50 -6.62 5.64 6.19
C SER A 50 -5.88 4.79 7.23
N VAL A 51 -4.83 4.07 6.84
CA VAL A 51 -4.03 3.26 7.78
C VAL A 51 -3.20 4.18 8.67
N SER A 52 -3.43 4.06 9.99
CA SER A 52 -2.79 4.93 10.97
C SER A 52 -1.26 4.80 10.93
N GLY A 53 -0.57 5.94 10.78
CA GLY A 53 0.89 6.03 10.66
C GLY A 53 1.42 5.88 9.23
N LEU A 54 0.56 5.66 8.23
CA LEU A 54 0.93 5.52 6.82
C LEU A 54 0.25 6.55 5.90
N GLU A 55 -0.39 7.58 6.45
CA GLU A 55 -1.23 8.55 5.74
C GLU A 55 -0.46 9.40 4.70
N HIS A 56 0.86 9.41 4.77
CA HIS A 56 1.76 10.17 3.89
C HIS A 56 2.77 9.26 3.19
N LEU A 57 2.33 8.07 2.81
CA LEU A 57 3.19 7.10 2.15
C LEU A 57 3.35 7.48 0.67
N SER A 58 4.59 7.72 0.27
CA SER A 58 4.94 8.15 -1.07
C SER A 58 6.24 7.53 -1.55
N MET A 59 6.32 7.31 -2.86
CA MET A 59 7.45 6.69 -3.52
C MET A 59 7.72 7.33 -4.88
N CYS A 60 8.99 7.33 -5.29
CA CYS A 60 9.44 7.72 -6.61
C CYS A 60 9.00 6.71 -7.66
N ILE A 61 8.26 7.17 -8.65
CA ILE A 61 7.74 6.38 -9.77
C ILE A 61 8.16 7.08 -11.08
N PRO A 62 8.43 6.34 -12.17
CA PRO A 62 8.63 6.93 -13.48
C PRO A 62 7.48 7.89 -13.85
N GLY A 63 7.82 9.18 -13.97
CA GLY A 63 6.90 10.32 -14.00
C GLY A 63 5.98 10.37 -15.22
N GLY A 64 6.35 9.74 -16.34
CA GLY A 64 5.55 9.73 -17.56
C GLY A 64 4.26 8.93 -17.46
N GLU A 65 4.17 8.04 -16.48
CA GLU A 65 3.07 7.07 -16.35
C GLU A 65 2.47 7.09 -14.96
N VAL A 66 2.62 8.16 -14.17
CA VAL A 66 2.09 8.18 -12.79
C VAL A 66 0.59 8.39 -12.76
N CYS A 67 -0.08 7.72 -11.82
CA CYS A 67 -1.50 7.93 -11.57
C CYS A 67 -1.76 9.32 -10.99
N SER A 68 -2.15 10.26 -11.84
CA SER A 68 -2.38 11.66 -11.46
C SER A 68 -3.19 12.41 -12.50
N GLY A 69 -4.15 13.24 -12.07
CA GLY A 69 -4.89 14.13 -12.98
C GLY A 69 -5.76 13.35 -13.96
N GLN A 70 -5.38 13.36 -15.25
CA GLN A 70 -6.04 12.57 -16.30
C GLN A 70 -5.37 11.22 -16.58
N ILE A 71 -4.22 10.94 -15.95
CA ILE A 71 -3.38 9.79 -16.30
C ILE A 71 -3.77 8.62 -15.40
N ALA A 72 -4.32 7.58 -16.02
CA ALA A 72 -4.54 6.27 -15.41
C ALA A 72 -3.22 5.46 -15.41
N GLY A 73 -2.40 5.75 -14.42
CA GLY A 73 -0.99 5.34 -14.38
C GLY A 73 -0.64 4.32 -13.30
N LEU A 74 0.64 4.32 -12.96
CA LEU A 74 1.32 3.55 -11.94
C LEU A 74 1.20 4.23 -10.56
N CYS A 75 1.11 3.38 -9.55
CA CYS A 75 1.13 3.73 -8.15
C CYS A 75 2.33 3.08 -7.46
N PRO A 76 2.68 3.57 -6.26
CA PRO A 76 3.70 2.94 -5.45
C PRO A 76 3.46 1.44 -5.21
N THR A 77 4.53 0.66 -5.25
CA THR A 77 4.56 -0.73 -4.79
C THR A 77 5.53 -0.81 -3.61
N PHE A 78 5.25 -1.62 -2.60
CA PHE A 78 6.03 -1.62 -1.34
C PHE A 78 6.73 -2.95 -1.07
N THR A 79 6.97 -3.76 -2.10
CA THR A 79 7.46 -5.15 -1.99
C THR A 79 8.75 -5.28 -1.17
N SER A 80 9.71 -4.37 -1.36
CA SER A 80 10.98 -4.38 -0.61
C SER A 80 10.90 -3.73 0.77
N TRP A 81 9.79 -3.07 1.11
CA TRP A 81 9.61 -2.40 2.39
C TRP A 81 9.14 -3.40 3.46
N PRO A 82 9.27 -3.09 4.76
CA PRO A 82 8.81 -3.97 5.83
C PRO A 82 7.32 -4.33 5.74
N SER A 83 6.94 -5.47 6.32
CA SER A 83 5.56 -5.98 6.28
C SER A 83 4.49 -4.98 6.70
N SER A 84 4.80 -4.09 7.64
CA SER A 84 3.88 -3.04 8.10
C SER A 84 3.45 -2.06 7.01
N TYR A 85 4.24 -1.89 5.94
CA TYR A 85 3.93 -1.01 4.82
C TYR A 85 3.23 -1.75 3.67
N ARG A 86 3.47 -3.05 3.53
CA ARG A 86 2.89 -3.91 2.48
C ARG A 86 1.38 -4.16 2.65
N VAL A 87 0.80 -3.72 3.76
CA VAL A 87 -0.65 -3.72 3.99
C VAL A 87 -1.39 -2.74 3.08
N ILE A 88 -0.68 -1.72 2.56
CA ILE A 88 -1.22 -0.76 1.60
C ILE A 88 -1.31 -1.43 0.23
N GLN A 89 -2.48 -1.36 -0.39
CA GLN A 89 -2.78 -2.02 -1.67
C GLN A 89 -3.27 -0.98 -2.67
N PRO A 90 -2.38 -0.33 -3.42
CA PRO A 90 -2.74 0.84 -4.21
C PRO A 90 -3.57 0.51 -5.46
N ILE A 91 -4.58 1.33 -5.68
CA ILE A 91 -5.41 1.39 -6.88
C ILE A 91 -5.22 2.78 -7.49
N CYS A 92 -4.96 2.84 -8.79
CA CYS A 92 -5.08 4.08 -9.54
C CYS A 92 -6.56 4.35 -9.82
N ALA A 93 -7.20 5.07 -8.91
CA ALA A 93 -8.63 5.36 -9.00
C ALA A 93 -8.83 6.76 -9.55
N PHE A 94 -9.82 6.90 -10.44
CA PHE A 94 -10.48 8.18 -10.57
C PHE A 94 -11.16 8.44 -9.22
N VAL A 95 -11.12 9.64 -8.67
CA VAL A 95 -11.80 9.98 -7.40
C VAL A 95 -12.45 11.36 -7.50
N GLU A 96 -13.54 11.56 -6.76
CA GLU A 96 -14.21 12.85 -6.68
C GLU A 96 -13.31 13.94 -6.08
N VAL A 97 -13.30 15.12 -6.72
CA VAL A 97 -12.61 16.32 -6.23
C VAL A 97 -13.65 17.43 -6.02
N LYS A 98 -13.64 18.06 -4.83
CA LYS A 98 -14.66 19.05 -4.45
C LYS A 98 -14.35 20.48 -4.92
N ASN A 99 -13.08 20.79 -5.14
CA ASN A 99 -12.57 22.12 -5.48
C ASN A 99 -12.19 22.22 -6.96
N CYS A 100 -13.05 21.71 -7.84
CA CYS A 100 -12.83 21.75 -9.29
C CYS A 100 -13.15 23.13 -9.86
N ASP A 101 -12.10 23.87 -10.23
CA ASP A 101 -12.24 25.21 -10.81
C ASP A 101 -12.28 25.19 -12.34
N GLU A 102 -11.64 24.20 -12.97
CA GLU A 102 -11.63 24.00 -14.42
C GLU A 102 -12.14 22.59 -14.74
N GLN A 103 -13.24 22.48 -15.50
CA GLN A 103 -13.94 21.20 -15.73
C GLN A 103 -14.02 20.82 -17.20
N TYR A 104 -13.60 19.60 -17.50
CA TYR A 104 -13.58 18.99 -18.84
C TYR A 104 -14.57 17.82 -18.90
N ASN A 105 -15.46 17.77 -19.90
CA ASN A 105 -16.32 16.58 -20.05
C ASN A 105 -15.56 15.46 -20.73
N VAL A 106 -15.67 14.27 -20.15
CA VAL A 106 -15.15 13.03 -20.73
C VAL A 106 -16.33 12.23 -21.27
N THR A 107 -16.31 12.01 -22.58
CA THR A 107 -17.22 11.08 -23.25
C THR A 107 -16.45 9.83 -23.59
N VAL A 108 -16.99 8.67 -23.17
CA VAL A 108 -16.44 7.35 -23.52
C VAL A 108 -17.44 6.68 -24.45
N ARG A 109 -16.99 6.30 -25.65
CA ARG A 109 -17.86 5.81 -26.74
C ARG A 109 -18.29 4.36 -26.58
N SER A 110 -17.70 3.60 -25.66
CA SER A 110 -18.09 2.21 -25.39
C SER A 110 -19.55 2.11 -24.96
N THR A 111 -20.32 1.29 -25.66
CA THR A 111 -21.63 0.85 -25.19
C THR A 111 -21.49 0.12 -23.85
N ALA A 112 -22.48 0.25 -22.96
CA ALA A 112 -22.53 -0.48 -21.69
C ALA A 112 -22.25 -1.98 -21.92
N GLY A 113 -21.21 -2.52 -21.27
CA GLY A 113 -20.78 -3.91 -21.39
C GLY A 113 -19.74 -4.19 -22.49
N SER A 114 -19.14 -3.17 -23.11
CA SER A 114 -17.97 -3.31 -23.98
C SER A 114 -16.72 -2.83 -23.25
N GLU A 115 -15.64 -3.61 -23.31
CA GLU A 115 -14.33 -3.23 -22.77
C GLU A 115 -13.85 -1.96 -23.48
N VAL A 116 -13.47 -0.93 -22.72
CA VAL A 116 -12.77 0.24 -23.26
C VAL A 116 -11.29 -0.09 -23.23
N ASP A 117 -10.75 -0.49 -24.36
CA ASP A 117 -9.34 -0.87 -24.51
C ASP A 117 -8.56 0.07 -25.43
N ASP A 118 -9.26 0.94 -26.19
CA ASP A 118 -8.64 1.91 -27.10
C ASP A 118 -8.75 3.37 -26.56
N PRO A 119 -7.65 4.13 -26.44
CA PRO A 119 -7.69 5.54 -26.08
C PRO A 119 -8.50 6.41 -27.08
N GLU A 120 -8.68 5.98 -28.33
CA GLU A 120 -9.49 6.70 -29.34
C GLU A 120 -10.99 6.73 -29.01
N ASP A 121 -11.46 5.84 -28.13
CA ASP A 121 -12.86 5.82 -27.66
C ASP A 121 -13.14 6.90 -26.60
N ILE A 122 -12.11 7.59 -26.13
CA ILE A 122 -12.23 8.68 -25.16
C ILE A 122 -12.14 10.03 -25.87
N THR A 123 -13.15 10.87 -25.65
CA THR A 123 -13.14 12.26 -26.09
C THR A 123 -13.23 13.18 -24.88
N ILE A 124 -12.25 14.08 -24.75
CA ILE A 124 -12.24 15.14 -23.75
C ILE A 124 -12.64 16.45 -24.43
N SER A 125 -13.75 17.05 -24.01
CA SER A 125 -14.21 18.34 -24.57
C SER A 125 -13.43 19.50 -23.99
N SER A 126 -13.51 20.67 -24.64
CA SER A 126 -13.01 21.93 -24.07
C SER A 126 -13.64 22.24 -22.71
N ALA A 127 -12.89 22.95 -21.86
CA ALA A 127 -13.34 23.33 -20.52
C ALA A 127 -14.68 24.11 -20.56
N ILE A 128 -15.59 23.77 -19.66
CA ILE A 128 -16.97 24.28 -19.63
C ILE A 128 -17.10 25.48 -18.71
N ASN A 129 -16.22 25.58 -17.71
CA ASN A 129 -16.05 26.69 -16.79
C ASN A 129 -14.62 26.64 -16.23
N GLY A 130 -13.89 27.76 -16.24
CA GLY A 130 -12.69 27.88 -15.41
C GLY A 130 -11.68 28.97 -15.78
N THR A 131 -11.27 29.74 -14.78
CA THR A 131 -10.04 30.55 -14.73
C THR A 131 -9.15 30.12 -13.56
N GLY A 132 -9.40 28.94 -12.97
CA GLY A 132 -8.79 28.50 -11.72
C GLY A 132 -7.67 27.48 -11.87
N THR A 133 -7.18 26.96 -10.74
CA THR A 133 -5.90 26.22 -10.66
C THR A 133 -6.05 24.71 -10.63
N VAL A 134 -7.25 24.17 -10.35
CA VAL A 134 -7.50 22.73 -10.22
C VAL A 134 -8.35 22.23 -11.38
N GLN A 135 -7.71 21.42 -12.23
CA GLN A 135 -8.33 20.77 -13.38
C GLN A 135 -8.99 19.46 -12.95
N CYS A 136 -10.24 19.28 -13.35
CA CYS A 136 -11.02 18.07 -13.12
C CYS A 136 -11.71 17.61 -14.38
N PHE A 137 -12.03 16.32 -14.38
CA PHE A 137 -12.69 15.65 -15.49
C PHE A 137 -14.07 15.19 -15.02
N GLN A 138 -15.10 15.40 -15.82
CA GLN A 138 -16.45 14.93 -15.54
C GLN A 138 -16.69 13.63 -16.30
N ARG A 139 -16.92 12.54 -15.58
CA ARG A 139 -17.11 11.20 -16.11
C ARG A 139 -18.39 10.58 -15.58
N ASN A 140 -19.20 9.99 -16.48
CA ASN A 140 -20.41 9.27 -16.09
C ASN A 140 -20.14 7.76 -15.93
N PHE A 141 -20.21 7.23 -14.72
CA PHE A 141 -20.08 5.79 -14.45
C PHE A 141 -21.45 5.13 -14.54
N THR A 142 -21.53 3.97 -15.20
CA THR A 142 -22.78 3.28 -15.46
C THR A 142 -22.63 1.79 -15.31
N VAL A 143 -23.54 1.17 -14.56
CA VAL A 143 -23.70 -0.29 -14.46
C VAL A 143 -25.20 -0.60 -14.42
N GLU A 144 -25.65 -1.51 -15.30
CA GLU A 144 -27.08 -1.83 -15.47
C GLU A 144 -27.93 -0.56 -15.66
N ASP A 145 -28.86 -0.28 -14.75
CA ASP A 145 -29.75 0.89 -14.77
C ASP A 145 -29.28 2.04 -13.84
N GLU A 146 -28.12 1.90 -13.18
CA GLU A 146 -27.54 2.90 -12.29
C GLU A 146 -26.47 3.74 -13.01
N SER A 147 -26.51 5.05 -12.80
CA SER A 147 -25.60 6.01 -13.43
C SER A 147 -25.22 7.11 -12.45
N VAL A 148 -23.92 7.39 -12.31
CA VAL A 148 -23.38 8.42 -11.43
C VAL A 148 -22.36 9.26 -12.19
N VAL A 149 -22.60 10.57 -12.24
CA VAL A 149 -21.65 11.53 -12.81
C VAL A 149 -20.71 12.01 -11.72
N VAL A 150 -19.41 11.89 -11.96
CA VAL A 150 -18.38 12.34 -11.02
C VAL A 150 -17.43 13.31 -11.67
N SER A 151 -17.16 14.39 -10.95
CA SER A 151 -16.09 15.35 -11.25
C SER A 151 -14.87 15.00 -10.41
N GLY A 152 -13.78 14.59 -11.07
CA GLY A 152 -12.67 13.96 -10.39
C GLY A 152 -11.34 14.02 -11.12
N ILE A 153 -10.34 13.36 -10.52
CA ILE A 153 -9.02 13.12 -11.08
C ILE A 153 -8.52 11.72 -10.70
N TYR A 154 -7.55 11.20 -11.43
CA TYR A 154 -6.78 10.03 -11.05
C TYR A 154 -5.86 10.34 -9.86
N GLN A 155 -5.85 9.46 -8.87
CA GLN A 155 -4.87 9.42 -7.80
C GLN A 155 -4.69 7.97 -7.31
N CYS A 156 -3.55 7.70 -6.68
CA CYS A 156 -3.36 6.45 -5.97
C CYS A 156 -4.12 6.46 -4.64
N ILE A 157 -4.99 5.47 -4.45
CA ILE A 157 -5.75 5.27 -3.22
C ILE A 157 -5.56 3.84 -2.74
N ASP A 158 -5.49 3.66 -1.43
CA ASP A 158 -5.45 2.32 -0.83
C ASP A 158 -6.78 1.61 -1.01
N LYS A 159 -6.76 0.32 -1.37
CA LYS A 159 -7.93 -0.55 -1.56
C LYS A 159 -8.92 -0.47 -0.42
N SER A 160 -8.44 -0.42 0.82
CA SER A 160 -9.31 -0.36 2.00
C SER A 160 -10.18 0.91 1.98
N LYS A 161 -9.58 2.06 1.63
CA LYS A 161 -10.23 3.35 1.51
C LYS A 161 -11.12 3.40 0.26
N TYR A 162 -10.62 2.91 -0.88
CA TYR A 162 -11.36 2.81 -2.14
C TYR A 162 -12.68 2.06 -1.94
N VAL A 163 -12.65 0.88 -1.31
CA VAL A 163 -13.86 0.11 -1.01
C VAL A 163 -14.77 0.83 -0.01
N ALA A 164 -14.21 1.46 1.02
CA ALA A 164 -15.02 2.17 2.02
C ALA A 164 -15.76 3.40 1.47
N SER A 165 -15.27 3.98 0.38
CA SER A 165 -15.89 5.12 -0.31
C SER A 165 -16.56 4.76 -1.64
N ASN A 166 -16.67 3.48 -1.98
CA ASN A 166 -17.17 2.98 -3.28
C ASN A 166 -16.45 3.58 -4.49
N GLY A 167 -15.15 3.89 -4.35
CA GLY A 167 -14.38 4.64 -5.34
C GLY A 167 -14.91 6.05 -5.64
N GLY A 168 -15.99 6.49 -4.98
CA GLY A 168 -16.78 7.68 -5.33
C GLY A 168 -17.96 7.42 -6.27
N TYR A 169 -18.32 6.16 -6.56
CA TYR A 169 -19.26 5.77 -7.64
C TYR A 169 -20.38 4.83 -7.16
N ILE A 170 -20.39 3.61 -7.71
CA ILE A 170 -21.38 2.55 -7.59
C ILE A 170 -20.67 1.34 -6.99
N GLN A 171 -21.28 0.70 -5.99
CA GLN A 171 -20.67 -0.43 -5.26
C GLN A 171 -20.27 -1.57 -6.19
N ASN A 172 -21.15 -1.92 -7.14
CA ASN A 172 -20.93 -3.03 -8.07
C ASN A 172 -19.65 -2.83 -8.91
N ILE A 173 -19.39 -1.62 -9.39
CA ILE A 173 -18.15 -1.27 -10.10
C ILE A 173 -16.95 -1.42 -9.18
N THR A 174 -17.05 -0.92 -7.95
CA THR A 174 -15.97 -0.98 -6.95
C THR A 174 -15.55 -2.43 -6.67
N ASP A 175 -16.54 -3.31 -6.48
CA ASP A 175 -16.30 -4.73 -6.21
C ASP A 175 -15.68 -5.43 -7.44
N THR A 176 -16.19 -5.11 -8.64
CA THR A 176 -15.67 -5.62 -9.91
C THR A 176 -14.20 -5.24 -10.14
N VAL A 177 -13.84 -3.98 -9.88
CA VAL A 177 -12.44 -3.48 -10.01
C VAL A 177 -11.49 -4.26 -9.10
N VAL A 178 -11.90 -4.48 -7.85
CA VAL A 178 -11.10 -5.22 -6.87
C VAL A 178 -10.89 -6.67 -7.33
N GLU A 179 -11.93 -7.31 -7.88
CA GLU A 179 -11.85 -8.67 -8.44
C GLU A 179 -10.98 -8.74 -9.70
N GLN A 180 -11.15 -7.82 -10.66
CA GLN A 180 -10.35 -7.71 -11.89
C GLN A 180 -8.85 -7.58 -11.60
N CYS A 181 -8.49 -7.00 -10.46
CA CYS A 181 -7.09 -6.85 -10.02
C CYS A 181 -6.58 -8.01 -9.14
N GLY A 182 -7.26 -9.17 -9.18
CA GLY A 182 -6.79 -10.40 -8.54
C GLY A 182 -6.97 -10.45 -7.02
N TRP A 183 -7.75 -9.54 -6.44
CA TRP A 183 -8.06 -9.62 -5.02
C TRP A 183 -8.93 -10.83 -4.72
N ASN A 184 -8.49 -11.67 -3.79
CA ASN A 184 -9.30 -12.75 -3.24
C ASN A 184 -9.15 -12.76 -1.71
N ALA A 185 -10.18 -13.24 -1.01
CA ALA A 185 -10.17 -13.52 0.43
C ALA A 185 -9.05 -14.47 0.89
N THR A 186 -8.32 -15.11 -0.03
CA THR A 186 -7.13 -15.91 0.30
C THR A 186 -5.83 -15.10 0.15
N SER A 187 -5.63 -14.43 -1.00
CA SER A 187 -4.39 -13.71 -1.31
C SER A 187 -4.27 -12.38 -0.57
N HIS A 188 -5.39 -11.72 -0.27
CA HIS A 188 -5.44 -10.38 0.35
C HIS A 188 -4.49 -9.35 -0.29
N THR A 189 -4.20 -9.51 -1.58
CA THR A 189 -3.21 -8.70 -2.28
C THR A 189 -3.70 -8.40 -3.69
N LEU A 190 -3.68 -7.13 -4.10
CA LEU A 190 -3.93 -6.71 -5.47
C LEU A 190 -2.68 -6.92 -6.32
N CYS A 191 -2.86 -7.43 -7.53
CA CYS A 191 -1.77 -7.60 -8.50
C CYS A 191 -0.54 -8.32 -7.90
N SER A 192 -0.80 -9.28 -7.00
CA SER A 192 0.21 -10.03 -6.23
C SER A 192 1.25 -9.17 -5.49
N GLY A 193 0.98 -7.87 -5.32
CA GLY A 193 1.89 -6.88 -4.75
C GLY A 193 2.96 -6.38 -5.73
N GLN A 194 2.91 -6.83 -6.99
CA GLN A 194 3.96 -6.63 -7.99
C GLN A 194 3.49 -5.77 -9.17
N GLY A 195 2.49 -4.92 -8.94
CA GLY A 195 1.96 -4.03 -9.95
C GLY A 195 0.96 -3.04 -9.38
N THR A 196 0.38 -2.23 -10.26
CA THR A 196 -0.70 -1.29 -9.93
C THR A 196 -2.01 -1.78 -10.50
N CYS A 197 -3.07 -1.80 -9.69
CA CYS A 197 -4.43 -1.94 -10.18
C CYS A 197 -4.86 -0.62 -10.83
N SER A 198 -5.03 -0.60 -12.15
CA SER A 198 -5.24 0.64 -12.93
C SER A 198 -6.23 0.38 -14.07
N PRO A 199 -6.98 1.38 -14.53
CA PRO A 199 -7.80 1.23 -15.73
C PRO A 199 -6.98 0.75 -16.94
N LEU A 200 -7.60 -0.07 -17.80
CA LEU A 200 -7.02 -0.49 -19.09
C LEU A 200 -6.49 0.74 -19.86
N VAL A 201 -7.36 1.72 -20.03
CA VAL A 201 -7.03 3.07 -20.54
C VAL A 201 -7.68 4.12 -19.65
N ALA A 202 -7.20 5.37 -19.75
CA ALA A 202 -7.77 6.47 -18.95
C ALA A 202 -9.29 6.58 -19.14
N PHE A 203 -10.01 6.73 -18.04
CA PHE A 203 -11.47 6.82 -17.92
C PHE A 203 -12.27 5.54 -18.27
N ALA A 204 -11.60 4.41 -18.53
CA ALA A 204 -12.24 3.10 -18.57
C ALA A 204 -12.81 2.71 -17.19
N GLN A 205 -13.86 1.88 -17.21
CA GLN A 205 -14.40 1.25 -15.99
C GLN A 205 -13.75 -0.11 -15.70
N ASP A 206 -13.13 -0.71 -16.72
CA ASP A 206 -12.39 -1.96 -16.61
C ASP A 206 -10.94 -1.72 -16.19
N TYR A 207 -10.50 -2.52 -15.25
CA TYR A 207 -9.20 -2.43 -14.62
C TYR A 207 -8.38 -3.67 -14.92
N GLU A 208 -7.07 -3.48 -14.90
CA GLU A 208 -6.10 -4.57 -14.97
C GLU A 208 -4.94 -4.33 -14.01
N CYS A 209 -4.12 -5.35 -13.88
CA CYS A 209 -2.85 -5.24 -13.21
C CYS A 209 -1.77 -4.77 -14.18
N LYS A 210 -1.36 -3.51 -14.05
CA LYS A 210 -0.15 -2.99 -14.70
C LYS A 210 1.06 -3.49 -13.92
N CYS A 211 1.57 -4.64 -14.32
CA CYS A 211 2.66 -5.32 -13.65
C CYS A 211 3.97 -4.55 -13.76
N ASN A 212 4.76 -4.61 -12.71
CA ASN A 212 6.15 -4.22 -12.77
C ASN A 212 6.90 -5.12 -13.79
N ALA A 213 7.93 -4.59 -14.44
CA ALA A 213 8.75 -5.37 -15.37
C ALA A 213 9.27 -6.65 -14.72
N GLY A 214 9.36 -7.75 -15.46
CA GLY A 214 9.79 -9.05 -14.92
C GLY A 214 8.71 -9.87 -14.21
N TYR A 215 7.45 -9.44 -14.25
CA TYR A 215 6.29 -10.22 -13.79
C TYR A 215 5.29 -10.51 -14.92
N ASN A 216 4.58 -11.63 -14.80
CA ASN A 216 3.61 -12.08 -15.78
C ASN A 216 2.29 -11.28 -15.69
N SER A 217 1.88 -10.63 -16.77
CA SER A 217 0.62 -9.87 -16.83
C SER A 217 -0.63 -10.75 -16.83
N SER A 218 -0.52 -12.02 -17.25
CA SER A 218 -1.67 -12.92 -17.38
C SER A 218 -2.06 -13.63 -16.08
N ASP A 219 -1.30 -13.44 -14.99
CA ASP A 219 -1.55 -14.10 -13.70
C ASP A 219 -1.60 -13.12 -12.52
N TYR A 220 -2.00 -11.87 -12.80
CA TYR A 220 -2.04 -10.78 -11.82
C TYR A 220 -0.66 -10.52 -11.20
N CYS A 221 0.38 -10.52 -12.02
CA CYS A 221 1.78 -10.24 -11.63
C CYS A 221 2.34 -11.24 -10.60
N ASN A 222 1.85 -12.47 -10.59
CA ASN A 222 2.24 -13.46 -9.60
C ASN A 222 3.57 -14.13 -9.98
N ALA A 223 3.69 -14.62 -11.22
CA ALA A 223 4.89 -15.32 -11.64
C ALA A 223 6.01 -14.33 -12.02
N VAL A 224 7.21 -14.61 -11.51
CA VAL A 224 8.44 -13.98 -11.97
C VAL A 224 8.82 -14.55 -13.33
N THR A 225 9.09 -13.68 -14.30
CA THR A 225 9.44 -14.06 -15.68
C THR A 225 10.84 -13.61 -16.10
N SER A 226 11.40 -12.59 -15.44
CA SER A 226 12.77 -12.13 -15.66
C SER A 226 13.31 -11.36 -14.46
N ASN A 227 14.60 -11.01 -14.50
CA ASN A 227 15.26 -10.16 -13.50
C ASN A 227 15.10 -8.65 -13.75
N ASP A 228 14.29 -8.25 -14.74
CA ASP A 228 14.04 -6.84 -15.04
C ASP A 228 13.25 -6.18 -13.92
N CYS A 229 13.44 -4.89 -13.71
CA CYS A 229 12.68 -4.12 -12.75
C CYS A 229 12.30 -2.74 -13.29
N SER A 230 11.12 -2.27 -12.93
CA SER A 230 10.58 -0.95 -13.31
C SER A 230 10.18 -0.10 -12.10
N SER A 231 10.30 -0.66 -10.88
CA SER A 231 10.03 0.03 -9.63
C SER A 231 11.23 -0.03 -8.69
N VAL A 232 11.50 1.10 -8.04
CA VAL A 232 12.59 1.31 -7.07
C VAL A 232 12.57 0.35 -5.88
N SER A 233 11.40 -0.22 -5.56
CA SER A 233 11.14 -1.08 -4.40
C SER A 233 10.77 -2.52 -4.78
N GLN A 234 11.07 -2.94 -6.01
CA GLN A 234 10.59 -4.20 -6.58
C GLN A 234 11.40 -5.44 -6.18
N CYS A 235 12.73 -5.29 -6.06
CA CYS A 235 13.70 -6.40 -5.99
C CYS A 235 13.79 -7.10 -4.64
N GLY A 236 12.65 -7.45 -4.04
CA GLY A 236 12.58 -8.09 -2.73
C GLY A 236 13.22 -7.26 -1.60
N THR A 237 13.23 -7.78 -0.37
CA THR A 237 13.81 -7.05 0.78
C THR A 237 15.35 -7.10 0.82
N LYS A 238 15.97 -7.87 -0.08
CA LYS A 238 17.42 -8.07 -0.18
C LYS A 238 17.96 -7.73 -1.56
N GLY A 239 17.26 -6.91 -2.34
CA GLY A 239 17.75 -6.48 -3.64
C GLY A 239 17.50 -5.01 -3.91
N THR A 240 18.23 -4.50 -4.89
CA THR A 240 18.13 -3.13 -5.38
C THR A 240 17.90 -3.16 -6.89
N CYS A 241 16.96 -2.35 -7.37
CA CYS A 241 16.77 -2.14 -8.80
C CYS A 241 17.81 -1.16 -9.33
N ASN A 242 18.66 -1.60 -10.24
CA ASN A 242 19.68 -0.77 -10.86
C ASN A 242 19.18 -0.30 -12.23
N PHE A 243 18.61 0.90 -12.28
CA PHE A 243 18.09 1.49 -13.51
C PHE A 243 19.20 1.85 -14.49
N VAL A 244 18.93 1.60 -15.78
CA VAL A 244 19.79 2.12 -16.86
C VAL A 244 19.54 3.62 -16.99
N ASN A 245 20.61 4.41 -16.99
CA ASN A 245 20.51 5.87 -17.03
C ASN A 245 19.66 6.34 -18.23
N GLY A 246 18.66 7.17 -17.95
CA GLY A 246 17.72 7.69 -18.95
C GLY A 246 16.56 6.76 -19.29
N THR A 247 16.39 5.64 -18.57
CA THR A 247 15.27 4.70 -18.76
C THR A 247 14.50 4.46 -17.47
N SER A 248 13.31 3.86 -17.59
CA SER A 248 12.46 3.40 -16.47
C SER A 248 12.62 1.90 -16.19
N ILE A 249 13.60 1.24 -16.82
CA ILE A 249 13.87 -0.19 -16.68
C ILE A 249 15.28 -0.40 -16.15
N GLY A 250 15.44 -1.38 -15.28
CA GLY A 250 16.71 -1.81 -14.71
C GLY A 250 16.74 -3.32 -14.50
N GLU A 251 17.77 -3.78 -13.81
CA GLU A 251 17.89 -5.18 -13.37
C GLU A 251 18.08 -5.23 -11.84
N CYS A 252 17.50 -6.25 -11.21
CA CYS A 252 17.68 -6.47 -9.79
C CYS A 252 19.09 -6.99 -9.47
N THR A 253 19.73 -6.42 -8.46
CA THR A 253 20.97 -6.93 -7.88
C THR A 253 20.75 -7.34 -6.44
N CYS A 254 21.05 -8.60 -6.13
CA CYS A 254 20.80 -9.20 -4.83
C CYS A 254 21.97 -8.97 -3.88
N ALA A 255 21.65 -8.67 -2.64
CA ALA A 255 22.57 -8.65 -1.52
C ALA A 255 22.81 -10.08 -1.01
N ASP A 256 23.88 -10.24 -0.22
CA ASP A 256 24.28 -11.54 0.33
C ASP A 256 23.11 -12.27 1.03
N GLY A 257 23.03 -13.58 0.76
CA GLY A 257 21.97 -14.46 1.27
C GLY A 257 20.69 -14.46 0.43
N ALA A 258 20.63 -13.70 -0.67
CA ALA A 258 19.56 -13.73 -1.66
C ALA A 258 20.11 -13.96 -3.07
N GLN A 259 19.31 -14.58 -3.93
CA GLN A 259 19.64 -14.90 -5.31
C GLN A 259 18.38 -15.02 -6.18
N GLY A 260 18.58 -15.32 -7.45
CA GLY A 260 17.53 -15.51 -8.44
C GLY A 260 16.89 -14.20 -8.87
N ASP A 261 16.01 -14.31 -9.87
CA ASP A 261 15.26 -13.18 -10.39
C ASP A 261 14.46 -12.49 -9.27
N GLN A 262 14.41 -11.16 -9.32
CA GLN A 262 13.72 -10.33 -8.33
C GLN A 262 14.28 -10.44 -6.90
N CYS A 263 15.39 -11.14 -6.70
CA CYS A 263 16.00 -11.42 -5.40
C CYS A 263 15.01 -12.02 -4.39
N MET A 264 14.13 -12.89 -4.88
CA MET A 264 13.06 -13.51 -4.08
C MET A 264 13.44 -14.87 -3.50
N LEU A 265 14.59 -15.43 -3.90
CA LEU A 265 15.07 -16.71 -3.42
C LEU A 265 16.23 -16.52 -2.44
N CYS A 266 16.33 -17.38 -1.44
CA CYS A 266 17.50 -17.45 -0.58
C CYS A 266 18.66 -18.21 -1.23
N ASP A 267 19.87 -17.73 -0.94
CA ASP A 267 21.11 -18.40 -1.29
C ASP A 267 21.53 -19.33 -0.14
N ALA A 268 21.31 -20.63 -0.32
CA ALA A 268 21.67 -21.65 0.66
C ALA A 268 23.18 -21.80 0.88
N THR A 269 24.02 -21.22 0.02
CA THR A 269 25.48 -21.25 0.16
C THR A 269 26.01 -20.13 1.05
N ALA A 270 25.20 -19.12 1.34
CA ALA A 270 25.55 -18.03 2.23
C ALA A 270 25.67 -18.49 3.70
N GLY A 271 26.40 -17.70 4.50
CA GLY A 271 26.55 -17.95 5.93
C GLY A 271 25.20 -18.02 6.67
N SER A 272 25.11 -18.87 7.69
CA SER A 272 23.88 -19.10 8.45
C SER A 272 23.34 -17.86 9.16
N ASP A 273 24.19 -16.86 9.40
CA ASP A 273 23.86 -15.55 9.97
C ASP A 273 23.33 -14.55 8.94
N VAL A 274 23.54 -14.81 7.65
CA VAL A 274 23.13 -13.94 6.53
C VAL A 274 21.88 -14.48 5.84
N VAL A 275 21.88 -15.78 5.52
CA VAL A 275 20.77 -16.45 4.87
C VAL A 275 19.53 -16.39 5.76
N CYS A 276 18.37 -16.05 5.17
CA CYS A 276 17.12 -15.85 5.92
C CYS A 276 17.29 -14.92 7.14
N ASN A 277 18.17 -13.91 7.03
CA ASN A 277 18.54 -12.96 8.09
C ASN A 277 18.98 -13.63 9.41
N GLY A 278 19.55 -14.84 9.34
CA GLY A 278 19.96 -15.61 10.53
C GLY A 278 18.79 -16.13 11.38
N HIS A 279 17.57 -16.02 10.88
CA HIS A 279 16.33 -16.34 11.59
C HIS A 279 15.56 -17.45 10.91
N GLY A 280 16.20 -18.24 10.06
CA GLY A 280 15.55 -19.35 9.36
C GLY A 280 16.55 -20.28 8.69
N THR A 281 16.00 -21.24 7.94
CA THR A 281 16.76 -22.17 7.11
C THR A 281 16.34 -22.02 5.66
N CYS A 282 17.30 -21.99 4.74
CA CYS A 282 17.03 -21.95 3.31
C CYS A 282 16.85 -23.37 2.78
N SER A 283 15.72 -23.64 2.13
CA SER A 283 15.49 -24.90 1.43
C SER A 283 16.22 -24.95 0.08
N GLU A 284 16.34 -26.15 -0.50
CA GLU A 284 16.93 -26.34 -1.84
C GLU A 284 16.20 -25.55 -2.93
N ASN A 285 14.91 -25.26 -2.75
CA ASN A 285 14.10 -24.47 -3.67
C ASN A 285 14.26 -22.95 -3.45
N GLY A 286 15.18 -22.51 -2.59
CA GLY A 286 15.41 -21.09 -2.32
C GLY A 286 14.32 -20.44 -1.45
N VAL A 287 13.54 -21.21 -0.70
CA VAL A 287 12.52 -20.67 0.22
C VAL A 287 12.99 -20.75 1.66
N CYS A 288 12.89 -19.64 2.39
CA CYS A 288 13.20 -19.57 3.81
C CYS A 288 12.09 -20.17 4.67
N THR A 289 12.45 -21.07 5.59
CA THR A 289 11.60 -21.49 6.71
C THR A 289 12.00 -20.71 7.96
N CYS A 290 11.13 -19.80 8.40
CA CYS A 290 11.43 -18.92 9.53
C CYS A 290 11.31 -19.61 10.88
N SER A 291 12.21 -19.23 11.78
CA SER A 291 12.15 -19.60 13.19
C SER A 291 10.95 -18.96 13.87
N SER A 292 10.51 -19.57 14.99
CA SER A 292 9.40 -19.03 15.78
C SER A 292 9.65 -17.56 16.16
N GLY A 293 8.66 -16.71 15.88
CA GLY A 293 8.74 -15.27 16.15
C GLY A 293 9.21 -14.41 14.98
N TYR A 294 9.49 -15.01 13.82
CA TYR A 294 9.92 -14.32 12.61
C TYR A 294 9.05 -14.68 11.41
N ASN A 295 8.89 -13.74 10.48
CA ASN A 295 8.16 -13.92 9.22
C ASN A 295 8.76 -13.07 8.08
N GLY A 296 8.10 -13.10 6.92
CA GLY A 296 8.56 -12.47 5.68
C GLY A 296 9.47 -13.37 4.85
N THR A 297 9.69 -12.98 3.59
CA THR A 297 10.42 -13.78 2.57
C THR A 297 11.79 -14.25 3.05
N PHE A 298 12.48 -13.40 3.82
CA PHE A 298 13.80 -13.70 4.38
C PHE A 298 13.82 -13.68 5.91
N CYS A 299 12.69 -13.87 6.60
CA CYS A 299 12.62 -13.93 8.06
C CYS A 299 13.15 -12.68 8.81
N GLY A 300 13.11 -11.52 8.17
CA GLY A 300 13.58 -10.26 8.74
C GLY A 300 12.52 -9.53 9.59
N ASP A 301 11.24 -9.84 9.39
CA ASP A 301 10.14 -9.23 10.12
C ASP A 301 9.95 -9.98 11.46
N SER A 302 9.95 -9.27 12.60
CA SER A 302 9.70 -9.88 13.93
C SER A 302 8.22 -9.80 14.29
N THR A 303 7.61 -10.88 14.78
CA THR A 303 6.17 -10.93 15.08
C THR A 303 5.79 -10.35 16.45
N GLY A 304 6.72 -9.72 17.16
CA GLY A 304 6.39 -8.85 18.29
C GLY A 304 5.61 -9.54 19.43
N SER A 305 6.00 -10.75 19.84
CA SER A 305 5.61 -11.30 21.15
C SER A 305 6.84 -11.41 22.06
N LYS A 306 7.51 -10.30 22.32
CA LYS A 306 8.27 -10.19 23.58
C LYS A 306 7.26 -9.85 24.66
N ALA A 307 6.81 -10.86 25.40
CA ALA A 307 6.24 -10.65 26.71
C ALA A 307 7.16 -9.66 27.44
N SER A 308 6.61 -8.51 27.81
CA SER A 308 7.31 -7.54 28.64
C SER A 308 7.57 -8.22 29.98
N SER A 309 8.68 -8.94 30.09
CA SER A 309 9.26 -9.33 31.36
C SER A 309 9.79 -8.04 31.99
N LYS A 310 8.88 -7.19 32.48
CA LYS A 310 9.18 -6.29 33.57
C LYS A 310 9.44 -7.16 34.79
N SER A 311 10.69 -7.63 34.92
CA SER A 311 11.29 -7.87 36.23
C SER A 311 11.31 -6.53 36.97
N ALA A 312 10.18 -6.16 37.57
CA ALA A 312 10.13 -5.12 38.57
C ALA A 312 10.52 -5.72 39.92
N ALA A 313 11.82 -6.00 40.10
CA ALA A 313 12.39 -6.09 41.43
C ALA A 313 12.63 -4.65 41.92
N THR A 314 11.56 -3.97 42.35
CA THR A 314 11.68 -2.74 43.12
C THR A 314 10.94 -2.93 44.44
N SER A 315 11.74 -3.15 45.48
CA SER A 315 11.38 -3.12 46.89
C SER A 315 10.56 -1.86 47.23
N VAL A 316 9.26 -2.03 47.45
CA VAL A 316 8.41 -0.99 48.06
C VAL A 316 8.60 -1.07 49.57
N LYS A 317 9.38 -0.14 50.14
CA LYS A 317 9.32 0.17 51.57
C LYS A 317 8.05 0.98 51.82
N MET A 318 7.04 0.33 52.40
CA MET A 318 5.89 0.99 52.99
C MET A 318 6.29 1.52 54.38
N THR A 319 6.37 2.83 54.54
CA THR A 319 6.32 3.48 55.87
C THR A 319 4.93 4.04 56.09
N MET A 320 4.25 3.47 57.09
CA MET A 320 2.88 3.77 57.47
C MET A 320 2.74 5.15 58.09
N SER A 321 1.77 5.92 57.60
CA SER A 321 1.28 7.14 58.26
C SER A 321 0.22 6.74 59.28
N THR A 322 0.50 7.00 60.56
CA THR A 322 -0.38 6.72 61.70
C THR A 322 -1.55 7.69 61.74
N ILE A 323 -2.77 7.18 61.57
CA ILE A 323 -4.01 7.91 61.89
C ILE A 323 -4.27 7.74 63.39
N ALA A 324 -4.12 8.83 64.14
CA ALA A 324 -4.50 8.89 65.55
C ALA A 324 -6.02 9.02 65.66
N VAL A 325 -6.67 7.98 66.21
CA VAL A 325 -8.07 8.00 66.63
C VAL A 325 -8.13 8.60 68.03
N ALA A 326 -8.70 9.80 68.15
CA ALA A 326 -9.03 10.40 69.44
C ALA A 326 -10.41 9.92 69.88
N LEU A 327 -10.44 9.21 71.02
CA LEU A 327 -11.63 8.85 71.78
C LEU A 327 -12.41 10.09 72.22
N LEU A 328 -13.74 10.04 72.09
CA LEU A 328 -14.67 10.77 72.95
C LEU A 328 -15.61 9.76 73.58
N MET A 329 -15.51 9.63 74.90
CA MET A 329 -16.33 8.75 75.74
C MET A 329 -17.74 9.32 75.94
N ALA A 330 -18.65 8.38 76.17
CA ALA A 330 -20.09 8.46 76.39
C ALA A 330 -20.57 9.43 77.50
N VAL A 331 -21.87 9.74 77.50
CA VAL A 331 -22.82 9.40 78.59
C VAL A 331 -24.26 9.56 78.09
N PHE A 332 -25.13 8.61 78.48
CA PHE A 332 -26.59 8.67 78.41
C PHE A 332 -27.16 9.67 79.43
N ALA A 333 -28.02 10.60 78.97
CA ALA A 333 -29.29 11.03 79.57
C ALA A 333 -29.97 12.03 78.63
#